data_AF-A0A2E3Z3U3-F1
#
_entry.id   AF-A0A2E3Z3U3-F1
#
_cell.length_a   1.000
_cell.length_b   1.000
_cell.length_c   1.000
_cell.angle_alpha   90.00
_cell.angle_beta   90.00
_cell.angle_gamma   90.00
#
_symmetry.space_group_name_H-M   'P 1'
#
loop_
_entity.id
_entity.type
_entity.pdbx_description
1 polymer ?
#
loop_
_entity_poly.entity_id
_entity_poly.type
_entity_poly.pdbx_seq_one_letter_code
_entity_poly.pdbx_strand_id
1 'polypeptide(L)'
;MNWRSTLRLKTRQPAFLWRMVLGMLAVGVVLGYVAEKVWLTGASYHQQPIASQAAWENLKSLSEQYQWRQLWWALPRVAYGRFSQLGPTGLAVLGGCCWFAFLVQAIEVRSHSKRRLGYLLLALPLGVLSIWPTHFMNFWQEQVWNLRPSRELIQGIRYYVFSVGLREELAKLTCLLPLMPWLLRERNELVAMLVSAGVGLGFAFAENVGYFYQTAGSSTLGRFLMANPLHMTLTGLIGLAVYRGFRYPRDWGIHALAVFVIAVIAHGMYDACIDLPAFGEYSLLSIVIFALVIYQFFAELRSLRSAKGEVISLSETFLFGVSLLLATTFVYLSATQSFSLACDVLMTGALAQAVMVYLFLREMPESMVSV
;
A
#
# COMPACT_ATOMS: atom_id res chain seq x y z
N MET A 1 21.65 14.79 -30.50
CA MET A 1 20.58 14.19 -29.65
C MET A 1 20.34 15.13 -28.47
N ASN A 2 19.09 15.51 -28.14
CA ASN A 2 18.83 16.31 -26.94
C ASN A 2 18.83 15.41 -25.69
N TRP A 3 19.09 15.97 -24.50
CA TRP A 3 19.18 15.19 -23.26
C TRP A 3 17.90 14.39 -22.97
N ARG A 4 16.71 14.93 -23.32
CA ARG A 4 15.41 14.27 -23.16
C ARG A 4 15.30 12.99 -23.98
N SER A 5 15.75 13.01 -25.24
CA SER A 5 15.79 11.85 -26.12
C SER A 5 16.78 10.79 -25.63
N THR A 6 17.90 11.23 -25.06
CA THR A 6 18.91 10.33 -24.47
C THR A 6 18.36 9.62 -23.25
N LEU A 7 17.72 10.34 -22.33
CA LEU A 7 17.05 9.74 -21.18
C LEU A 7 15.98 8.76 -21.63
N ARG A 8 15.06 9.18 -22.52
CA ARG A 8 13.99 8.30 -23.04
C ARG A 8 14.52 6.98 -23.61
N LEU A 9 15.67 7.00 -24.29
CA LEU A 9 16.29 5.79 -24.81
C LEU A 9 16.91 4.95 -23.70
N LYS A 10 17.68 5.56 -22.78
CA LYS A 10 18.35 4.86 -21.69
C LYS A 10 17.38 4.23 -20.69
N THR A 11 16.31 4.95 -20.34
CA THR A 11 15.31 4.52 -19.35
C THR A 11 14.50 3.29 -19.80
N ARG A 12 14.63 2.90 -21.07
CA ARG A 12 13.99 1.73 -21.67
C ARG A 12 14.96 0.59 -21.95
N GLN A 13 16.26 0.79 -21.73
CA GLN A 13 17.26 -0.26 -21.94
C GLN A 13 17.33 -1.18 -20.72
N PRO A 14 17.11 -2.51 -20.87
CA PRO A 14 17.16 -3.42 -19.74
C PRO A 14 18.48 -3.41 -18.99
N ALA A 15 19.59 -3.32 -19.71
CA ALA A 15 20.92 -3.25 -19.10
C ALA A 15 21.10 -2.00 -18.21
N PHE A 16 20.51 -0.85 -18.59
CA PHE A 16 20.56 0.35 -17.77
C PHE A 16 19.76 0.19 -16.49
N LEU A 17 18.52 -0.30 -16.60
CA LEU A 17 17.62 -0.51 -15.47
C LEU A 17 18.21 -1.50 -14.45
N TRP A 18 18.77 -2.64 -14.90
CA TRP A 18 19.40 -3.60 -13.98
C TRP A 18 20.65 -3.05 -13.30
N ARG A 19 21.48 -2.26 -14.00
CA ARG A 19 22.65 -1.59 -13.39
C ARG A 19 22.22 -0.61 -12.30
N MET A 20 21.14 0.13 -12.53
CA MET A 20 20.58 1.05 -11.53
C MET A 20 20.11 0.28 -10.29
N VAL A 21 19.28 -0.75 -10.47
CA VAL A 21 18.76 -1.59 -9.37
C VAL A 21 19.91 -2.19 -8.56
N LEU A 22 20.86 -2.86 -9.21
CA LEU A 22 22.00 -3.50 -8.54
C LEU A 22 22.88 -2.47 -7.81
N GLY A 23 23.11 -1.30 -8.41
CA GLY A 23 23.87 -0.22 -7.79
C GLY A 23 23.21 0.29 -6.51
N MET A 24 21.89 0.52 -6.52
CA MET A 24 21.15 0.99 -5.36
C MET A 24 21.15 -0.04 -4.23
N LEU A 25 20.95 -1.31 -4.55
CA LEU A 25 20.98 -2.39 -3.56
C LEU A 25 22.38 -2.57 -2.97
N ALA A 26 23.44 -2.52 -3.78
CA ALA A 26 24.82 -2.60 -3.30
C ALA A 26 25.16 -1.44 -2.35
N VAL A 27 24.77 -0.22 -2.71
CA VAL A 27 24.91 0.95 -1.82
C VAL A 27 24.13 0.74 -0.51
N GLY A 28 22.89 0.24 -0.58
CA GLY A 28 22.09 -0.08 0.59
C GLY A 28 22.76 -1.09 1.52
N VAL A 29 23.35 -2.15 0.97
CA VAL A 29 24.08 -3.17 1.75
C VAL A 29 25.32 -2.58 2.43
N VAL A 30 26.14 -1.82 1.70
CA VAL A 30 27.33 -1.16 2.27
C VAL A 30 26.95 -0.19 3.38
N LEU A 31 25.95 0.66 3.14
CA LEU A 31 25.46 1.61 4.13
C LEU A 31 24.83 0.91 5.34
N GLY A 32 24.13 -0.21 5.14
CA GLY A 32 23.57 -1.00 6.24
C GLY A 32 24.65 -1.56 7.15
N TYR A 33 25.72 -2.13 6.57
CA TYR A 33 26.87 -2.62 7.32
C TYR A 33 27.54 -1.51 8.13
N VAL A 34 27.77 -0.35 7.51
CA VAL A 34 28.35 0.82 8.19
C VAL A 34 27.42 1.31 9.30
N ALA A 35 26.11 1.40 9.04
CA ALA A 35 25.14 1.89 10.00
C ALA A 35 25.06 1.00 11.25
N GLU A 36 25.10 -0.33 11.11
CA GLU A 36 25.17 -1.25 12.24
C GLU A 36 26.38 -0.95 13.14
N LYS A 37 27.58 -0.76 12.55
CA LYS A 37 28.82 -0.49 13.30
C LYS A 37 28.82 0.87 14.00
N VAL A 38 28.23 1.88 13.37
CA VAL A 38 28.19 3.25 13.91
C VAL A 38 27.09 3.39 14.96
N TRP A 39 25.95 2.73 14.81
CA TRP A 39 24.76 3.00 15.61
C TRP A 39 24.59 2.08 16.83
N LEU A 40 24.96 0.80 16.72
CA LEU A 40 24.86 -0.15 17.84
C LEU A 40 25.87 0.11 18.97
N THR A 41 26.83 1.03 18.76
CA THR A 41 27.77 1.42 19.81
C THR A 41 27.25 2.52 20.75
N GLY A 42 26.06 3.10 20.49
CA GLY A 42 25.59 4.28 21.26
C GLY A 42 24.12 4.39 21.63
N ALA A 43 23.21 3.54 21.13
CA ALA A 43 21.77 3.75 21.34
C ALA A 43 21.04 2.51 21.88
N SER A 44 20.63 2.57 23.15
CA SER A 44 19.55 1.73 23.68
C SER A 44 18.24 2.16 23.05
N TYR A 45 17.77 1.45 22.03
CA TYR A 45 16.50 1.74 21.37
C TYR A 45 15.35 1.62 22.39
N HIS A 46 14.69 2.75 22.64
CA HIS A 46 13.74 2.91 23.74
C HIS A 46 12.54 1.97 23.62
N GLN A 47 12.14 1.42 24.78
CA GLN A 47 10.88 0.73 25.01
C GLN A 47 9.69 1.55 24.47
N GLN A 48 8.66 0.84 23.99
CA GLN A 48 7.40 1.44 23.55
C GLN A 48 6.88 2.43 24.61
N PRO A 49 6.47 3.66 24.24
CA PRO A 49 5.86 4.56 25.22
C PRO A 49 4.58 3.93 25.77
N ILE A 50 4.62 3.58 27.05
CA ILE A 50 3.52 3.09 27.91
C ILE A 50 2.23 3.91 27.71
N ALA A 51 2.37 5.21 27.42
CA ALA A 51 1.27 6.13 27.14
C ALA A 51 0.38 5.69 25.96
N SER A 52 0.93 4.98 24.97
CA SER A 52 0.15 4.51 23.82
C SER A 52 -0.79 3.37 24.21
N GLN A 53 -0.37 2.44 25.08
CA GLN A 53 -1.15 1.27 25.45
C GLN A 53 -2.36 1.65 26.31
N ALA A 54 -2.16 2.50 27.32
CA ALA A 54 -3.25 3.02 28.16
C ALA A 54 -4.33 3.74 27.33
N ALA A 55 -3.93 4.45 26.27
CA ALA A 55 -4.87 5.10 25.37
C ALA A 55 -5.73 4.09 24.59
N TRP A 56 -5.15 2.99 24.09
CA TRP A 56 -5.91 1.92 23.42
C TRP A 56 -6.82 1.16 24.38
N GLU A 57 -6.39 0.92 25.62
CA GLU A 57 -7.22 0.31 26.67
C GLU A 57 -8.43 1.17 27.01
N ASN A 58 -8.24 2.50 27.09
CA ASN A 58 -9.37 3.42 27.25
C ASN A 58 -10.36 3.35 26.08
N LEU A 59 -9.89 3.30 24.83
CA LEU A 59 -10.79 3.12 23.67
C LEU A 59 -11.57 1.80 23.75
N LYS A 60 -10.90 0.72 24.16
CA LYS A 60 -11.54 -0.57 24.36
C LYS A 60 -12.63 -0.49 25.43
N SER A 61 -12.35 0.16 26.57
CA SER A 61 -13.34 0.37 27.63
C SER A 61 -14.56 1.18 27.15
N LEU A 62 -14.34 2.25 26.37
CA LEU A 62 -15.43 3.02 25.76
C LEU A 62 -16.29 2.13 24.83
N SER A 63 -15.67 1.21 24.08
CA SER A 63 -16.40 0.28 23.20
C SER A 63 -17.23 -0.75 23.98
N GLU A 64 -16.68 -1.31 25.06
CA GLU A 64 -17.38 -2.28 25.93
C GLU A 64 -18.58 -1.65 26.66
N GLN A 65 -18.51 -0.34 26.93
CA GLN A 65 -19.59 0.45 27.52
C GLN A 65 -20.55 1.04 26.47
N TYR A 66 -20.41 0.68 25.18
CA TYR A 66 -21.23 1.20 24.07
C TYR A 66 -21.23 2.74 23.94
N GLN A 67 -20.15 3.41 24.38
CA GLN A 67 -20.01 4.86 24.33
C GLN A 67 -19.51 5.34 22.95
N TRP A 68 -20.25 5.00 21.89
CA TRP A 68 -19.83 5.15 20.48
C TRP A 68 -19.43 6.57 20.09
N ARG A 69 -20.14 7.59 20.59
CA ARG A 69 -19.82 8.99 20.31
C ARG A 69 -18.47 9.39 20.90
N GLN A 70 -18.17 8.96 22.13
CA GLN A 70 -16.90 9.28 22.78
C GLN A 70 -15.75 8.54 22.10
N LEU A 71 -15.97 7.25 21.79
CA LEU A 71 -15.03 6.43 21.03
C LEU A 71 -14.68 7.08 19.68
N TRP A 72 -15.69 7.50 18.91
CA TRP A 72 -15.52 8.16 17.61
C TRP A 72 -14.59 9.37 17.70
N TRP A 73 -14.76 10.24 18.70
CA TRP A 73 -13.94 11.45 18.83
C TRP A 73 -12.58 11.22 19.51
N ALA A 74 -12.44 10.16 20.31
CA ALA A 74 -11.17 9.80 20.93
C ALA A 74 -10.21 9.12 19.94
N LEU A 75 -10.74 8.34 19.00
CA LEU A 75 -9.99 7.53 18.04
C LEU A 75 -8.91 8.28 17.26
N PRO A 76 -9.19 9.43 16.60
CA PRO A 76 -8.18 10.14 15.82
C PRO A 76 -6.95 10.52 16.64
N ARG A 77 -7.13 10.92 17.90
CA ARG A 77 -6.02 11.33 18.78
C ARG A 77 -5.06 10.17 19.03
N VAL A 78 -5.60 8.97 19.24
CA VAL A 78 -4.81 7.76 19.51
C VAL A 78 -4.20 7.20 18.23
N ALA A 79 -4.97 7.13 17.14
CA ALA A 79 -4.52 6.60 15.86
C ALA A 79 -3.40 7.45 15.25
N TYR A 80 -3.58 8.78 15.20
CA TYR A 80 -2.62 9.69 14.59
C TYR A 80 -1.48 10.12 15.53
N GLY A 81 -1.57 9.87 16.84
CA GLY A 81 -0.47 10.11 17.77
C GLY A 81 0.80 9.31 17.43
N ARG A 82 0.67 8.19 16.71
CA ARG A 82 1.78 7.33 16.26
C ARG A 82 2.70 8.01 15.24
N PHE A 83 2.24 9.04 14.55
CA PHE A 83 3.04 9.82 13.59
C PHE A 83 4.15 10.65 14.23
N SER A 84 4.17 10.75 15.57
CA SER A 84 5.26 11.39 16.31
C SER A 84 6.60 10.64 16.23
N GLN A 85 6.58 9.37 15.79
CA GLN A 85 7.76 8.51 15.72
C GLN A 85 8.51 8.72 14.40
N LEU A 86 9.63 9.44 14.44
CA LEU A 86 10.35 9.90 13.25
C LEU A 86 10.85 8.78 12.33
N GLY A 87 11.38 7.68 12.88
CA GLY A 87 11.92 6.56 12.09
C GLY A 87 10.85 5.83 11.27
N PRO A 88 9.89 5.16 11.93
CA PRO A 88 8.70 4.56 11.31
C PRO A 88 7.98 5.49 10.34
N THR A 89 7.76 6.75 10.75
CA THR A 89 7.04 7.73 9.92
C THR A 89 7.87 8.13 8.69
N GLY A 90 9.17 8.36 8.85
CA GLY A 90 10.07 8.69 7.74
C GLY A 90 10.12 7.58 6.68
N LEU A 91 10.21 6.33 7.11
CA LEU A 91 10.11 5.18 6.23
C LEU A 91 8.75 5.13 5.51
N ALA A 92 7.66 5.31 6.25
CA ALA A 92 6.31 5.30 5.67
C ALA A 92 6.13 6.41 4.63
N VAL A 93 6.63 7.61 4.92
CA VAL A 93 6.61 8.75 4.00
C VAL A 93 7.41 8.43 2.74
N LEU A 94 8.61 7.85 2.87
CA LEU A 94 9.40 7.43 1.71
C LEU A 94 8.64 6.40 0.86
N GLY A 95 8.02 5.40 1.49
CA GLY A 95 7.14 4.41 0.86
C GLY A 95 6.02 5.07 0.07
N GLY A 96 5.27 5.95 0.73
CA GLY A 96 4.20 6.73 0.13
C GLY A 96 4.69 7.58 -1.05
N CYS A 97 5.84 8.26 -0.92
CA CYS A 97 6.41 9.11 -1.95
C CYS A 97 6.81 8.31 -3.21
N CYS A 98 7.42 7.13 -3.05
CA CYS A 98 7.81 6.29 -4.18
C CYS A 98 6.60 5.84 -5.00
N TRP A 99 5.56 5.33 -4.33
CA TRP A 99 4.31 4.93 -4.98
C TRP A 99 3.51 6.12 -5.51
N PHE A 100 3.55 7.27 -4.83
CA PHE A 100 2.91 8.48 -5.31
C PHE A 100 3.59 9.02 -6.58
N ALA A 101 4.92 8.98 -6.65
CA ALA A 101 5.67 9.34 -7.86
C ALA A 101 5.27 8.45 -9.04
N PHE A 102 5.11 7.14 -8.80
CA PHE A 102 4.56 6.20 -9.77
C PHE A 102 3.15 6.61 -10.24
N LEU A 103 2.22 6.92 -9.32
CA LEU A 103 0.87 7.35 -9.67
C LEU A 103 0.84 8.68 -10.46
N VAL A 104 1.67 9.65 -10.07
CA VAL A 104 1.80 10.95 -10.74
C VAL A 104 2.28 10.79 -12.18
N GLN A 105 3.23 9.88 -12.43
CA GLN A 105 3.65 9.58 -13.79
C GLN A 105 2.59 8.79 -14.55
N ALA A 106 1.98 7.78 -13.92
CA ALA A 106 0.99 6.91 -14.53
C ALA A 106 -0.27 7.66 -15.00
N ILE A 107 -0.69 8.72 -14.28
CA ILE A 107 -1.88 9.53 -14.61
C ILE A 107 -1.67 10.53 -15.76
N GLU A 108 -0.46 10.54 -16.35
CA GLU A 108 -0.08 11.35 -17.50
C GLU A 108 -0.33 12.87 -17.27
N VAL A 109 0.29 13.44 -16.22
CA VAL A 109 0.18 14.89 -15.94
C VAL A 109 0.86 15.72 -17.04
N ARG A 110 0.08 16.14 -18.06
CA ARG A 110 0.50 17.08 -19.12
C ARG A 110 0.15 18.53 -18.75
N SER A 111 0.69 19.51 -19.50
CA SER A 111 0.57 20.97 -19.27
C SER A 111 -0.84 21.49 -18.86
N HIS A 112 -1.93 20.94 -19.42
CA HIS A 112 -3.32 21.32 -19.08
C HIS A 112 -3.92 20.56 -17.86
N SER A 113 -3.17 19.68 -17.20
CA SER A 113 -3.67 18.63 -16.29
C SER A 113 -3.37 18.87 -14.80
N LYS A 114 -3.14 20.13 -14.39
CA LYS A 114 -3.02 20.51 -12.96
C LYS A 114 -4.19 19.99 -12.09
N ARG A 115 -5.39 19.84 -12.68
CA ARG A 115 -6.56 19.27 -12.00
C ARG A 115 -6.39 17.79 -11.61
N ARG A 116 -5.78 16.97 -12.47
CA ARG A 116 -5.55 15.54 -12.19
C ARG A 116 -4.61 15.36 -11.01
N LEU A 117 -3.53 16.15 -10.99
CA LEU A 117 -2.64 16.21 -9.83
C LEU A 117 -3.38 16.67 -8.58
N GLY A 118 -4.25 17.68 -8.69
CA GLY A 118 -5.10 18.13 -7.58
C GLY A 118 -5.98 17.02 -7.00
N TYR A 119 -6.64 16.22 -7.85
CA TYR A 119 -7.42 15.07 -7.38
C TYR A 119 -6.56 14.02 -6.69
N LEU A 120 -5.39 13.72 -7.25
CA LEU A 120 -4.47 12.74 -6.66
C LEU A 120 -3.89 13.22 -5.31
N LEU A 121 -3.56 14.51 -5.20
CA LEU A 121 -3.13 15.12 -3.94
C LEU A 121 -4.23 15.14 -2.89
N LEU A 122 -5.51 15.26 -3.29
CA LEU A 122 -6.64 15.19 -2.39
C LEU A 122 -7.00 13.74 -2.00
N ALA A 123 -6.72 12.77 -2.86
CA ALA A 123 -6.97 11.36 -2.59
C ALA A 123 -6.12 10.80 -1.43
N LEU A 124 -4.84 11.18 -1.35
CA LEU A 124 -3.95 10.76 -0.26
C LEU A 124 -4.51 11.08 1.15
N PRO A 125 -4.85 12.33 1.50
CA PRO A 125 -5.39 12.64 2.81
C PRO A 125 -6.77 12.01 3.05
N LEU A 126 -7.57 11.75 2.01
CA LEU A 126 -8.81 10.97 2.16
C LEU A 126 -8.53 9.51 2.51
N GLY A 127 -7.46 8.93 1.96
CA GLY A 127 -6.95 7.63 2.36
C GLY A 127 -6.52 7.61 3.84
N VAL A 128 -5.73 8.58 4.26
CA VAL A 128 -5.31 8.73 5.67
C VAL A 128 -6.52 8.92 6.59
N LEU A 129 -7.51 9.71 6.16
CA LEU A 129 -8.75 9.94 6.89
C LEU A 129 -9.56 8.64 7.05
N SER A 130 -9.52 7.73 6.07
CA SER A 130 -10.28 6.48 6.12
C SER A 130 -9.84 5.50 7.22
N ILE A 131 -8.64 5.66 7.81
CA ILE A 131 -8.22 4.92 9.02
C ILE A 131 -9.15 5.16 10.21
N TRP A 132 -9.71 6.37 10.32
CA TRP A 132 -10.61 6.72 11.40
C TRP A 132 -11.90 5.88 11.39
N PRO A 133 -12.72 5.87 10.32
CA PRO A 133 -13.87 4.99 10.25
C PRO A 133 -13.49 3.51 10.29
N THR A 134 -12.34 3.10 9.74
CA THR A 134 -11.84 1.71 9.85
C THR A 134 -11.68 1.26 11.31
N HIS A 135 -10.99 2.05 12.15
CA HIS A 135 -10.82 1.68 13.55
C HIS A 135 -12.13 1.74 14.34
N PHE A 136 -13.01 2.69 14.04
CA PHE A 136 -14.34 2.71 14.64
C PHE A 136 -15.12 1.44 14.30
N MET A 137 -15.12 1.04 13.03
CA MET A 137 -15.76 -0.20 12.57
C MET A 137 -15.15 -1.44 13.22
N ASN A 138 -13.83 -1.48 13.47
CA ASN A 138 -13.21 -2.59 14.21
C ASN A 138 -13.88 -2.79 15.58
N PHE A 139 -13.93 -1.74 16.40
CA PHE A 139 -14.58 -1.81 17.72
C PHE A 139 -16.06 -2.14 17.61
N TRP A 140 -16.78 -1.53 16.67
CA TRP A 140 -18.20 -1.78 16.49
C TRP A 140 -18.48 -3.23 16.07
N GLN A 141 -17.71 -3.80 15.12
CA GLN A 141 -17.87 -5.18 14.65
C GLN A 141 -17.49 -6.20 15.73
N GLU A 142 -16.46 -5.93 16.54
CA GLU A 142 -16.09 -6.79 17.66
C GLU A 142 -17.20 -6.86 18.72
N GLN A 143 -17.83 -5.73 19.06
CA GLN A 143 -18.85 -5.68 20.11
C GLN A 143 -20.24 -6.09 19.62
N VAL A 144 -20.66 -5.63 18.43
CA VAL A 144 -22.03 -5.83 17.92
C VAL A 144 -22.15 -7.11 17.10
N TRP A 145 -21.14 -7.45 16.29
CA TRP A 145 -21.17 -8.65 15.43
C TRP A 145 -20.40 -9.84 15.99
N ASN A 146 -19.74 -9.64 17.14
CA ASN A 146 -18.86 -10.63 17.77
C ASN A 146 -17.79 -11.17 16.80
N LEU A 147 -17.30 -10.32 15.90
CA LEU A 147 -16.21 -10.66 14.99
C LEU A 147 -14.88 -10.42 15.70
N ARG A 148 -14.39 -11.44 16.41
CA ARG A 148 -13.12 -11.40 17.15
C ARG A 148 -12.02 -12.18 16.42
N PRO A 149 -10.74 -11.79 16.57
CA PRO A 149 -9.63 -12.59 16.10
C PRO A 149 -9.71 -14.02 16.64
N SER A 150 -9.53 -15.01 15.76
CA SER A 150 -9.57 -16.43 16.12
C SER A 150 -8.49 -17.20 15.36
N ARG A 151 -7.93 -18.23 16.01
CA ARG A 151 -6.97 -19.15 15.38
C ARG A 151 -7.66 -20.30 14.65
N GLU A 152 -8.96 -20.51 14.88
CA GLU A 152 -9.73 -21.51 14.17
C GLU A 152 -9.99 -21.08 12.73
N LEU A 153 -9.89 -22.00 11.78
CA LEU A 153 -9.96 -21.69 10.34
C LEU A 153 -11.22 -20.90 9.95
N ILE A 154 -12.41 -21.43 10.27
CA ILE A 154 -13.69 -20.83 9.84
C ILE A 154 -13.91 -19.48 10.51
N GLN A 155 -13.69 -19.40 11.82
CA GLN A 155 -13.86 -18.16 12.58
C GLN A 155 -12.83 -17.10 12.15
N GLY A 156 -11.60 -17.53 11.89
CA GLY A 156 -10.50 -16.71 11.39
C GLY A 156 -10.79 -16.13 10.02
N ILE A 157 -11.20 -16.95 9.05
CA ILE A 157 -11.59 -16.48 7.71
C ILE A 157 -12.76 -15.50 7.82
N ARG A 158 -13.77 -15.82 8.64
CA ARG A 158 -14.91 -14.92 8.87
C ARG A 158 -14.45 -13.58 9.42
N TYR A 159 -13.51 -13.58 10.38
CA TYR A 159 -12.91 -12.37 10.93
C TYR A 159 -12.17 -11.58 9.84
N TYR A 160 -11.24 -12.18 9.10
CA TYR A 160 -10.45 -11.44 8.11
C TYR A 160 -11.29 -10.92 6.94
N VAL A 161 -12.26 -11.69 6.42
CA VAL A 161 -13.08 -11.25 5.28
C VAL A 161 -14.13 -10.23 5.70
N PHE A 162 -14.96 -10.54 6.70
CA PHE A 162 -16.10 -9.70 7.07
C PHE A 162 -15.76 -8.59 8.08
N SER A 163 -14.64 -8.72 8.81
CA SER A 163 -14.12 -7.64 9.65
C SER A 163 -13.09 -6.84 8.85
N VAL A 164 -11.88 -7.38 8.65
CA VAL A 164 -10.73 -6.64 8.12
C VAL A 164 -10.94 -6.16 6.69
N GLY A 165 -11.10 -7.08 5.72
CA GLY A 165 -11.29 -6.74 4.32
C GLY A 165 -12.50 -5.84 4.08
N LEU A 166 -13.65 -6.17 4.66
CA LEU A 166 -14.88 -5.40 4.48
C LEU A 166 -14.79 -3.99 5.03
N ARG A 167 -14.37 -3.82 6.29
CA ARG A 167 -14.37 -2.50 6.93
C ARG A 167 -13.37 -1.56 6.28
N GLU A 168 -12.24 -2.08 5.83
CA GLU A 168 -11.18 -1.27 5.26
C GLU A 168 -11.52 -0.79 3.86
N GLU A 169 -11.95 -1.70 2.97
CA GLU A 169 -12.35 -1.31 1.62
C GLU A 169 -13.61 -0.44 1.64
N LEU A 170 -14.55 -0.68 2.56
CA LEU A 170 -15.73 0.17 2.73
C LEU A 170 -15.36 1.57 3.22
N ALA A 171 -14.44 1.69 4.19
CA ALA A 171 -14.00 2.99 4.70
C ALA A 171 -13.29 3.81 3.62
N LYS A 172 -12.37 3.18 2.87
CA LYS A 172 -11.69 3.81 1.73
C LYS A 172 -12.69 4.26 0.66
N LEU A 173 -13.62 3.39 0.28
CA LEU A 173 -14.67 3.72 -0.68
C LEU A 173 -15.53 4.89 -0.19
N THR A 174 -15.93 4.88 1.09
CA THR A 174 -16.70 5.98 1.70
C THR A 174 -15.97 7.32 1.60
N CYS A 175 -14.66 7.33 1.85
CA CYS A 175 -13.84 8.54 1.72
C CYS A 175 -13.56 8.92 0.25
N LEU A 176 -13.63 7.97 -0.68
CA LEU A 176 -13.49 8.19 -2.13
C LEU A 176 -14.78 8.76 -2.76
N LEU A 177 -15.96 8.34 -2.31
CA LEU A 177 -17.25 8.73 -2.91
C LEU A 177 -17.45 10.25 -3.07
N PRO A 178 -17.03 11.13 -2.12
CA PRO A 178 -17.06 12.57 -2.32
C PRO A 178 -16.32 13.02 -3.59
N LEU A 179 -15.27 12.33 -4.02
CA LEU A 179 -14.54 12.67 -5.25
C LEU A 179 -15.26 12.28 -6.54
N MET A 180 -16.18 11.31 -6.49
CA MET A 180 -16.80 10.72 -7.67
C MET A 180 -17.51 11.72 -8.59
N PRO A 181 -18.28 12.72 -8.08
CA PRO A 181 -18.88 13.73 -8.95
C PRO A 181 -17.88 14.51 -9.80
N TRP A 182 -16.66 14.77 -9.31
CA TRP A 182 -15.63 15.46 -10.10
C TRP A 182 -14.94 14.51 -11.09
N LEU A 183 -14.71 13.26 -10.67
CA LEU A 183 -14.15 12.23 -11.55
C LEU A 183 -15.08 11.90 -12.73
N LEU A 184 -16.40 11.80 -12.48
CA LEU A 184 -17.42 11.61 -13.51
C LEU A 184 -17.43 12.76 -14.53
N ARG A 185 -17.17 14.00 -14.10
CA ARG A 185 -17.04 15.16 -14.99
C ARG A 185 -15.75 15.14 -15.81
N GLU A 186 -14.64 14.62 -15.27
CA GLU A 186 -13.38 14.44 -16.01
C GLU A 186 -13.52 13.43 -17.15
N ARG A 187 -14.50 12.52 -17.06
CA ARG A 187 -14.83 11.53 -18.11
C ARG A 187 -13.66 10.61 -18.51
N ASN A 188 -12.70 10.41 -17.61
CA ASN A 188 -11.49 9.64 -17.87
C ASN A 188 -11.32 8.50 -16.86
N GLU A 189 -11.37 7.26 -17.36
CA GLU A 189 -11.25 6.05 -16.53
C GLU A 189 -9.88 5.91 -15.87
N LEU A 190 -8.79 6.27 -16.56
CA LEU A 190 -7.43 6.27 -16.00
C LEU A 190 -7.34 7.19 -14.77
N VAL A 191 -7.96 8.38 -14.87
CA VAL A 191 -7.99 9.33 -13.75
C VAL A 191 -8.81 8.77 -12.59
N ALA A 192 -9.99 8.21 -12.85
CA ALA A 192 -10.81 7.62 -11.80
C ALA A 192 -10.08 6.47 -11.08
N MET A 193 -9.46 5.58 -11.84
CA MET A 193 -8.68 4.45 -11.32
C MET A 193 -7.50 4.93 -10.45
N LEU A 194 -6.66 5.84 -10.96
CA LEU A 194 -5.44 6.26 -10.27
C LEU A 194 -5.69 7.20 -9.10
N VAL A 195 -6.73 8.03 -9.15
CA VAL A 195 -7.17 8.83 -7.99
C VAL A 195 -7.70 7.91 -6.89
N SER A 196 -8.45 6.88 -7.25
CA SER A 196 -8.93 5.87 -6.29
C SER A 196 -7.76 5.06 -5.69
N ALA A 197 -6.78 4.71 -6.52
CA ALA A 197 -5.54 4.10 -6.07
C ALA A 197 -4.77 5.00 -5.08
N GLY A 198 -4.82 6.32 -5.28
CA GLY A 198 -4.29 7.31 -4.35
C GLY A 198 -4.96 7.28 -2.97
N VAL A 199 -6.27 6.99 -2.88
CA VAL A 199 -6.96 6.79 -1.59
C VAL A 199 -6.44 5.53 -0.91
N GLY A 200 -6.31 4.42 -1.66
CA GLY A 200 -5.73 3.18 -1.13
C GLY A 200 -4.29 3.36 -0.63
N LEU A 201 -3.48 4.12 -1.36
CA LEU A 201 -2.11 4.46 -0.96
C LEU A 201 -2.07 5.32 0.30
N GLY A 202 -2.97 6.30 0.43
CA GLY A 202 -3.07 7.13 1.63
C GLY A 202 -3.44 6.33 2.89
N PHE A 203 -4.35 5.36 2.75
CA PHE A 203 -4.68 4.42 3.82
C PHE A 203 -3.46 3.59 4.22
N ALA A 204 -2.82 2.93 3.25
CA ALA A 204 -1.68 2.05 3.50
C ALA A 204 -0.51 2.79 4.13
N PHE A 205 -0.26 4.04 3.72
CA PHE A 205 0.71 4.92 4.34
C PHE A 205 0.46 5.08 5.86
N ALA A 206 -0.76 5.45 6.24
CA ALA A 206 -1.09 5.69 7.64
C ALA A 206 -1.11 4.41 8.48
N GLU A 207 -1.56 3.31 7.89
CA GLU A 207 -1.57 2.01 8.54
C GLU A 207 -0.13 1.50 8.81
N ASN A 208 0.76 1.66 7.83
CA ASN A 208 2.16 1.24 7.94
C ASN A 208 2.91 1.93 9.08
N VAL A 209 2.64 3.22 9.33
CA VAL A 209 3.17 3.92 10.52
C VAL A 209 2.80 3.17 11.80
N GLY A 210 1.56 2.67 11.88
CA GLY A 210 1.06 1.89 13.01
C GLY A 210 1.80 0.56 13.20
N TYR A 211 2.06 -0.17 12.12
CA TYR A 211 2.72 -1.47 12.19
C TYR A 211 4.21 -1.38 12.49
N PHE A 212 4.91 -0.39 11.95
CA PHE A 212 6.34 -0.20 12.24
C PHE A 212 6.57 0.20 13.68
N TYR A 213 5.63 0.95 14.25
CA TYR A 213 5.62 1.23 15.68
C TYR A 213 5.50 -0.04 16.52
N GLN A 214 4.64 -0.99 16.13
CA GLN A 214 4.43 -2.24 16.87
C GLN A 214 5.55 -3.26 16.71
N THR A 215 6.13 -3.36 15.51
CA THR A 215 7.10 -4.41 15.13
C THR A 215 8.55 -3.95 15.16
N ALA A 216 8.83 -2.73 15.63
CA ALA A 216 10.14 -2.08 15.54
C ALA A 216 10.76 -2.14 14.13
N GLY A 217 9.90 -2.15 13.11
CA GLY A 217 10.27 -2.19 11.70
C GLY A 217 10.51 -3.58 11.10
N SER A 218 10.44 -4.69 11.84
CA SER A 218 10.68 -6.02 11.22
C SER A 218 9.66 -6.39 10.13
N SER A 219 8.44 -5.84 10.20
CA SER A 219 7.40 -6.01 9.15
C SER A 219 7.55 -5.07 7.93
N THR A 220 8.54 -4.16 7.94
CA THR A 220 8.63 -3.03 6.98
C THR A 220 8.67 -3.46 5.53
N LEU A 221 9.47 -4.47 5.24
CA LEU A 221 9.74 -4.89 3.87
C LEU A 221 8.51 -5.56 3.22
N GLY A 222 7.81 -6.42 3.96
CA GLY A 222 6.54 -7.00 3.52
C GLY A 222 5.46 -5.93 3.32
N ARG A 223 5.35 -4.96 4.22
CA ARG A 223 4.31 -3.92 4.13
C ARG A 223 4.51 -2.93 2.99
N PHE A 224 5.73 -2.43 2.77
CA PHE A 224 5.95 -1.45 1.68
C PHE A 224 5.87 -2.03 0.28
N LEU A 225 6.16 -3.31 0.15
CA LEU A 225 6.30 -3.96 -1.14
C LEU A 225 5.10 -4.85 -1.47
N MET A 226 4.30 -5.20 -0.46
CA MET A 226 3.08 -5.97 -0.66
C MET A 226 1.84 -5.18 -0.21
N ALA A 227 1.77 -4.75 1.05
CA ALA A 227 0.55 -4.09 1.57
C ALA A 227 0.25 -2.75 0.86
N ASN A 228 1.26 -1.89 0.66
CA ASN A 228 1.11 -0.64 -0.09
C ASN A 228 0.53 -0.87 -1.50
N PRO A 229 1.15 -1.70 -2.35
CA PRO A 229 0.58 -2.05 -3.64
C PRO A 229 -0.79 -2.71 -3.54
N LEU A 230 -1.00 -3.62 -2.59
CA LEU A 230 -2.28 -4.32 -2.46
C LEU A 230 -3.42 -3.35 -2.20
N HIS A 231 -3.32 -2.47 -1.19
CA HIS A 231 -4.38 -1.48 -0.93
C HIS A 231 -4.53 -0.49 -2.09
N MET A 232 -3.42 0.00 -2.65
CA MET A 232 -3.46 0.89 -3.82
C MET A 232 -4.22 0.26 -4.98
N THR A 233 -3.95 -1.02 -5.28
CA THR A 233 -4.54 -1.73 -6.42
C THR A 233 -5.98 -2.13 -6.17
N LEU A 234 -6.32 -2.67 -5.00
CA LEU A 234 -7.70 -2.99 -4.63
C LEU A 234 -8.59 -1.76 -4.70
N THR A 235 -8.22 -0.66 -4.04
CA THR A 235 -9.02 0.57 -4.06
C THR A 235 -9.06 1.20 -5.45
N GLY A 236 -7.98 1.10 -6.24
CA GLY A 236 -7.97 1.52 -7.64
C GLY A 236 -8.98 0.77 -8.51
N LEU A 237 -9.04 -0.57 -8.38
CA LEU A 237 -9.99 -1.43 -9.09
C LEU A 237 -11.44 -1.20 -8.65
N ILE A 238 -11.69 -1.10 -7.34
CA ILE A 238 -13.01 -0.76 -6.79
C ILE A 238 -13.47 0.60 -7.34
N GLY A 239 -12.60 1.61 -7.27
CA GLY A 239 -12.93 2.95 -7.73
C GLY A 239 -13.21 3.04 -9.23
N LEU A 240 -12.45 2.31 -10.05
CA LEU A 240 -12.73 2.17 -11.49
C LEU A 240 -14.09 1.51 -11.74
N ALA A 241 -14.39 0.42 -11.04
CA ALA A 241 -15.65 -0.30 -11.20
C ALA A 241 -16.85 0.55 -10.76
N VAL A 242 -16.75 1.25 -9.62
CA VAL A 242 -17.77 2.20 -9.13
C VAL A 242 -17.95 3.36 -10.10
N TYR A 243 -16.86 3.90 -10.64
CA TYR A 243 -16.91 4.94 -11.67
C TYR A 243 -17.69 4.48 -12.92
N ARG A 244 -17.36 3.29 -13.44
CA ARG A 244 -18.07 2.67 -14.58
C ARG A 244 -19.53 2.42 -14.22
N GLY A 245 -19.81 1.94 -13.00
CA GLY A 245 -21.15 1.71 -12.48
C GLY A 245 -22.01 2.97 -12.39
N PHE A 246 -21.46 4.11 -11.97
CA PHE A 246 -22.21 5.37 -11.97
C PHE A 246 -22.40 5.96 -13.36
N ARG A 247 -21.45 5.75 -14.27
CA ARG A 247 -21.53 6.26 -15.63
C ARG A 247 -22.45 5.42 -16.53
N TYR A 248 -22.48 4.11 -16.31
CA TYR A 248 -23.19 3.11 -17.11
C TYR A 248 -23.93 2.12 -16.20
N PRO A 249 -24.94 2.56 -15.42
CA PRO A 249 -25.52 1.76 -14.34
C PRO A 249 -26.19 0.46 -14.81
N ARG A 250 -26.72 0.41 -16.02
CA ARG A 250 -27.35 -0.80 -16.59
C ARG A 250 -26.32 -1.89 -16.87
N ASP A 251 -25.15 -1.52 -17.37
CA ASP A 251 -24.14 -2.48 -17.80
C ASP A 251 -23.14 -2.78 -16.68
N TRP A 252 -22.82 -1.78 -15.84
CA TRP A 252 -21.73 -1.85 -14.87
C TRP A 252 -22.16 -1.78 -13.40
N GLY A 253 -23.44 -1.52 -13.10
CA GLY A 253 -23.90 -1.40 -11.70
C GLY A 253 -23.65 -2.67 -10.88
N ILE A 254 -24.05 -3.83 -11.41
CA ILE A 254 -23.80 -5.13 -10.77
C ILE A 254 -22.32 -5.51 -10.76
N HIS A 255 -21.58 -5.15 -11.82
CA HIS A 255 -20.15 -5.38 -11.91
C HIS A 255 -19.38 -4.60 -10.84
N ALA A 256 -19.79 -3.35 -10.54
CA ALA A 256 -19.20 -2.56 -9.47
C ALA A 256 -19.35 -3.23 -8.10
N LEU A 257 -20.55 -3.75 -7.80
CA LEU A 257 -20.79 -4.51 -6.57
C LEU A 257 -19.97 -5.81 -6.52
N ALA A 258 -19.92 -6.55 -7.63
CA ALA A 258 -19.14 -7.78 -7.72
C ALA A 258 -17.65 -7.53 -7.49
N VAL A 259 -17.06 -6.50 -8.13
CA VAL A 259 -15.66 -6.12 -7.92
C VAL A 259 -15.40 -5.72 -6.47
N PHE A 260 -16.31 -4.97 -5.84
CA PHE A 260 -16.17 -4.62 -4.42
C PHE A 260 -16.16 -5.87 -3.52
N VAL A 261 -17.11 -6.80 -3.72
CA VAL A 261 -17.17 -8.04 -2.93
C VAL A 261 -15.93 -8.90 -3.14
N ILE A 262 -15.47 -9.05 -4.39
CA ILE A 262 -14.26 -9.81 -4.71
C ILE A 262 -13.03 -9.16 -4.08
N ALA A 263 -12.92 -7.83 -4.11
CA ALA A 263 -11.82 -7.11 -3.48
C ALA A 263 -11.80 -7.29 -1.96
N VAL A 264 -12.96 -7.24 -1.30
CA VAL A 264 -13.12 -7.53 0.13
C VAL A 264 -12.65 -8.94 0.47
N ILE A 265 -13.08 -9.93 -0.31
CA ILE A 265 -12.66 -11.34 -0.12
C ILE A 265 -11.16 -11.49 -0.37
N ALA A 266 -10.63 -10.92 -1.45
CA ALA A 266 -9.21 -11.00 -1.78
C ALA A 266 -8.34 -10.38 -0.68
N HIS A 267 -8.73 -9.21 -0.17
CA HIS A 267 -8.06 -8.56 0.95
C HIS A 267 -8.09 -9.43 2.20
N GLY A 268 -9.28 -9.83 2.66
CA GLY A 268 -9.40 -10.66 3.86
C GLY A 268 -8.69 -12.00 3.73
N MET A 269 -8.75 -12.65 2.56
CA MET A 269 -8.03 -13.91 2.33
C MET A 269 -6.53 -13.71 2.27
N TYR A 270 -6.04 -12.57 1.77
CA TYR A 270 -4.61 -12.23 1.83
C TYR A 270 -4.12 -12.19 3.28
N ASP A 271 -4.81 -11.46 4.16
CA ASP A 271 -4.44 -11.37 5.58
C ASP A 271 -4.61 -12.72 6.30
N ALA A 272 -5.69 -13.43 6.01
CA ALA A 272 -5.94 -14.75 6.58
C ALA A 272 -4.80 -15.73 6.25
N CYS A 273 -4.29 -15.72 5.02
CA CYS A 273 -3.19 -16.59 4.59
C CYS A 273 -1.85 -16.24 5.27
N ILE A 274 -1.70 -15.02 5.78
CA ILE A 274 -0.50 -14.58 6.50
C ILE A 274 -0.60 -14.95 7.98
N ASP A 275 -1.75 -14.72 8.60
CA ASP A 275 -1.88 -14.76 10.05
C ASP A 275 -2.52 -16.05 10.60
N LEU A 276 -3.33 -16.78 9.83
CA LEU A 276 -3.98 -17.99 10.35
C LEU A 276 -3.02 -19.19 10.33
N PRO A 277 -2.83 -19.88 11.48
CA PRO A 277 -1.96 -21.07 11.55
C PRO A 277 -2.36 -22.18 10.56
N ALA A 278 -3.65 -22.33 10.29
CA ALA A 278 -4.18 -23.31 9.34
C ALA A 278 -3.70 -23.09 7.90
N PHE A 279 -3.24 -21.88 7.56
CA PHE A 279 -2.64 -21.57 6.26
C PHE A 279 -1.11 -21.53 6.29
N GLY A 280 -0.44 -21.94 7.38
CA GLY A 280 1.02 -21.88 7.49
C GLY A 280 1.76 -22.59 6.35
N GLU A 281 1.29 -23.77 5.96
CA GLU A 281 1.83 -24.54 4.81
C GLU A 281 1.42 -23.94 3.44
N TYR A 282 0.39 -23.10 3.42
CA TYR A 282 -0.18 -22.45 2.25
C TYR A 282 0.19 -20.96 2.17
N SER A 283 1.26 -20.53 2.83
CA SER A 283 1.72 -19.12 2.81
C SER A 283 1.91 -18.57 1.38
N LEU A 284 2.22 -19.43 0.40
CA LEU A 284 2.25 -19.11 -1.03
C LEU A 284 0.91 -18.61 -1.59
N LEU A 285 -0.23 -18.98 -0.99
CA LEU A 285 -1.55 -18.53 -1.41
C LEU A 285 -1.70 -17.01 -1.27
N SER A 286 -1.11 -16.40 -0.24
CA SER A 286 -1.07 -14.94 -0.09
C SER A 286 -0.35 -14.27 -1.27
N ILE A 287 0.74 -14.87 -1.75
CA ILE A 287 1.51 -14.41 -2.91
C ILE A 287 0.69 -14.57 -4.19
N VAL A 288 -0.06 -15.66 -4.34
CA VAL A 288 -0.95 -15.88 -5.50
C VAL A 288 -2.08 -14.83 -5.52
N ILE A 289 -2.76 -14.60 -4.40
CA ILE A 289 -3.81 -13.59 -4.29
C ILE A 289 -3.26 -12.21 -4.65
N PHE A 290 -2.12 -11.85 -4.04
CA PHE A 290 -1.43 -10.61 -4.34
C PHE A 290 -1.08 -10.49 -5.83
N ALA A 291 -0.47 -11.52 -6.41
CA ALA A 291 -0.10 -11.56 -7.83
C ALA A 291 -1.30 -11.33 -8.75
N LEU A 292 -2.45 -11.97 -8.46
CA LEU A 292 -3.67 -11.81 -9.27
C LEU A 292 -4.23 -10.39 -9.20
N VAL A 293 -4.27 -9.79 -8.00
CA VAL A 293 -4.75 -8.41 -7.83
C VAL A 293 -3.84 -7.41 -8.54
N ILE A 294 -2.52 -7.56 -8.35
CA ILE A 294 -1.52 -6.70 -8.99
C ILE A 294 -1.57 -6.85 -10.52
N TYR A 295 -1.68 -8.08 -11.03
CA TYR A 295 -1.84 -8.35 -12.45
C TYR A 295 -3.08 -7.67 -13.02
N GLN A 296 -4.24 -7.84 -12.37
CA GLN A 296 -5.49 -7.22 -12.83
C GLN A 296 -5.40 -5.69 -12.87
N PHE A 297 -4.77 -5.09 -11.86
CA PHE A 297 -4.54 -3.64 -11.85
C PHE A 297 -3.61 -3.20 -12.98
N PHE A 298 -2.48 -3.87 -13.20
CA PHE A 298 -1.57 -3.47 -14.28
C PHE A 298 -2.14 -3.74 -15.67
N ALA A 299 -2.99 -4.76 -15.84
CA ALA A 299 -3.72 -4.99 -17.08
C ALA A 299 -4.68 -3.83 -17.41
N GLU A 300 -5.46 -3.34 -16.43
CA GLU A 300 -6.32 -2.15 -16.60
C GLU A 300 -5.49 -0.88 -16.80
N LEU A 301 -4.38 -0.72 -16.07
CA LEU A 301 -3.50 0.43 -16.27
C LEU A 301 -2.92 0.45 -17.70
N ARG A 302 -2.48 -0.71 -18.21
CA ARG A 302 -1.96 -0.86 -19.56
C ARG A 302 -3.02 -0.50 -20.62
N SER A 303 -4.25 -0.98 -20.45
CA SER A 303 -5.34 -0.76 -21.43
C SER A 303 -5.76 0.71 -21.48
N LEU A 304 -5.71 1.42 -20.35
CA LEU A 304 -6.16 2.80 -20.22
C LEU A 304 -5.09 3.85 -20.55
N ARG A 305 -3.81 3.46 -20.57
CA ARG A 305 -2.68 4.40 -20.68
C ARG A 305 -2.13 4.49 -22.11
N SER A 306 -1.75 5.70 -22.54
CA SER A 306 -1.29 5.96 -23.91
C SER A 306 0.23 5.83 -24.09
N ALA A 307 1.02 5.95 -23.02
CA ALA A 307 2.49 5.88 -22.97
C ALA A 307 3.24 6.86 -23.90
N LYS A 308 2.54 7.85 -24.51
CA LYS A 308 3.13 8.76 -25.49
C LYS A 308 3.89 9.90 -24.82
N GLY A 309 5.17 10.03 -25.19
CA GLY A 309 5.96 11.25 -24.96
C GLY A 309 6.73 11.34 -23.66
N GLU A 310 6.84 10.26 -22.89
CA GLU A 310 7.52 10.26 -21.60
C GLU A 310 9.04 10.43 -21.72
N VAL A 311 9.65 11.16 -20.78
CA VAL A 311 11.11 11.35 -20.74
C VAL A 311 11.78 10.22 -19.96
N ILE A 312 11.17 9.84 -18.85
CA ILE A 312 11.54 8.70 -18.02
C ILE A 312 10.46 7.64 -18.25
N SER A 313 10.85 6.38 -18.41
CA SER A 313 9.90 5.27 -18.58
C SER A 313 9.14 5.04 -17.27
N LEU A 314 7.95 4.45 -17.34
CA LEU A 314 7.23 4.10 -16.10
C LEU A 314 7.98 2.99 -15.35
N SER A 315 8.63 2.10 -16.11
CA SER A 315 9.44 1.02 -15.56
C SER A 315 10.64 1.51 -14.77
N GLU A 316 11.30 2.58 -15.20
CA GLU A 316 12.39 3.18 -14.42
C GLU A 316 11.89 3.71 -13.08
N THR A 317 10.83 4.51 -13.06
CA THR A 317 10.30 5.08 -11.82
C THR A 317 9.84 4.00 -10.86
N PHE A 318 9.19 2.95 -11.36
CA PHE A 318 8.80 1.80 -10.56
C PHE A 318 10.02 1.08 -9.96
N LEU A 319 11.00 0.69 -10.80
CA LEU A 319 12.18 -0.04 -10.35
C LEU A 319 13.06 0.81 -9.41
N PHE A 320 13.20 2.10 -9.69
CA PHE A 320 13.88 3.05 -8.82
C PHE A 320 13.19 3.14 -7.46
N GLY A 321 11.86 3.33 -7.44
CA GLY A 321 11.08 3.41 -6.21
C GLY A 321 11.21 2.14 -5.36
N VAL A 322 11.01 0.96 -5.96
CA VAL A 322 11.14 -0.32 -5.26
C VAL A 322 12.56 -0.53 -4.73
N SER A 323 13.58 -0.25 -5.54
CA SER A 323 15.00 -0.43 -5.13
C SER A 323 15.40 0.55 -4.04
N LEU A 324 14.91 1.79 -4.09
CA LEU A 324 15.16 2.81 -3.06
C LEU A 324 14.55 2.40 -1.73
N LEU A 325 13.32 1.90 -1.75
CA LEU A 325 12.63 1.42 -0.56
C LEU A 325 13.34 0.22 0.05
N LEU A 326 13.78 -0.72 -0.78
CA LEU A 326 14.55 -1.88 -0.34
C LEU A 326 15.86 -1.47 0.32
N ALA A 327 16.66 -0.66 -0.37
CA ALA A 327 17.94 -0.19 0.14
C ALA A 327 17.76 0.59 1.47
N THR A 328 16.79 1.51 1.53
CA THR A 328 16.57 2.33 2.73
C THR A 328 16.04 1.50 3.89
N THR A 329 15.13 0.55 3.63
CA THR A 329 14.62 -0.37 4.66
C THR A 329 15.74 -1.25 5.20
N PHE A 330 16.61 -1.74 4.32
CA PHE A 330 17.77 -2.54 4.72
C PHE A 330 18.72 -1.75 5.62
N VAL A 331 19.05 -0.51 5.24
CA VAL A 331 19.88 0.40 6.05
C VAL A 331 19.25 0.65 7.42
N TYR A 332 17.95 0.95 7.46
CA TYR A 332 17.22 1.18 8.71
C TYR A 332 17.23 -0.04 9.63
N LEU A 333 16.91 -1.23 9.09
CA LEU A 333 16.91 -2.46 9.87
C LEU A 333 18.31 -2.80 10.39
N SER A 334 19.34 -2.60 9.58
CA SER A 334 20.73 -2.82 10.01
C SER A 334 21.14 -1.86 11.12
N ALA A 335 20.70 -0.60 11.07
CA ALA A 335 21.00 0.41 12.09
C ALA A 335 20.27 0.18 13.41
N THR A 336 19.02 -0.27 13.36
CA THR A 336 18.13 -0.37 14.54
C THR A 336 18.08 -1.75 15.17
N GLN A 337 18.42 -2.82 14.43
CA GLN A 337 18.29 -4.20 14.89
C GLN A 337 19.64 -4.93 14.75
N SER A 338 19.94 -5.41 13.54
CA SER A 338 21.22 -6.00 13.16
C SER A 338 21.28 -6.18 11.65
N PHE A 339 22.48 -6.25 11.10
CA PHE A 339 22.68 -6.54 9.69
C PHE A 339 22.16 -7.94 9.31
N SER A 340 22.35 -8.93 10.19
CA SER A 340 21.85 -10.31 9.96
C SER A 340 20.33 -10.34 9.83
N LEU A 341 19.60 -9.68 10.74
CA LEU A 341 18.15 -9.60 10.65
C LEU A 341 17.70 -8.88 9.38
N ALA A 342 18.40 -7.82 8.98
CA ALA A 342 18.10 -7.11 7.74
C ALA A 342 18.26 -8.03 6.51
N CYS A 343 19.30 -8.88 6.48
CA CYS A 343 19.49 -9.90 5.46
C CYS A 343 18.35 -10.93 5.46
N ASP A 344 17.98 -11.47 6.62
CA ASP A 344 16.90 -12.46 6.74
C ASP A 344 15.57 -11.90 6.22
N VAL A 345 15.19 -10.71 6.67
CA VAL A 345 13.97 -10.01 6.23
C VAL A 345 14.00 -9.77 4.72
N LEU A 346 15.13 -9.31 4.17
CA LEU A 346 15.27 -9.09 2.72
C LEU A 346 15.11 -10.38 1.94
N MET A 347 15.75 -11.47 2.38
CA MET A 347 15.68 -12.78 1.71
C MET A 347 14.28 -13.36 1.73
N THR A 348 13.56 -13.28 2.86
CA THR A 348 12.16 -13.74 2.94
C THR A 348 11.25 -12.94 2.01
N GLY A 349 11.46 -11.63 1.88
CA GLY A 349 10.64 -10.78 1.01
C GLY A 349 11.01 -10.81 -0.49
N ALA A 350 12.21 -11.30 -0.82
CA ALA A 350 12.75 -11.24 -2.19
C ALA A 350 11.88 -11.97 -3.21
N LEU A 351 11.31 -13.13 -2.87
CA LEU A 351 10.47 -13.90 -3.78
C LEU A 351 9.21 -13.12 -4.18
N ALA A 352 8.49 -12.59 -3.20
CA ALA A 352 7.25 -11.86 -3.45
C ALA A 352 7.50 -10.58 -4.26
N GLN A 353 8.63 -9.91 -4.01
CA GLN A 353 9.07 -8.77 -4.81
C GLN A 353 9.46 -9.14 -6.24
N ALA A 354 10.18 -10.24 -6.42
CA ALA A 354 10.54 -10.73 -7.74
C ALA A 354 9.29 -11.01 -8.56
N VAL A 355 8.25 -11.61 -7.95
CA VAL A 355 6.94 -11.81 -8.58
C VAL A 355 6.28 -10.47 -8.95
N MET A 356 6.22 -9.50 -8.03
CA MET A 356 5.65 -8.18 -8.31
C MET A 356 6.37 -7.48 -9.48
N VAL A 357 7.70 -7.44 -9.41
CA VAL A 357 8.55 -6.81 -10.43
C VAL A 357 8.37 -7.51 -11.78
N TYR A 358 8.35 -8.84 -11.79
CA TYR A 358 8.11 -9.62 -13.00
C TYR A 358 6.75 -9.31 -13.62
N LEU A 359 5.66 -9.34 -12.84
CA LEU A 359 4.30 -9.06 -13.33
C LEU A 359 4.19 -7.64 -13.88
N PHE A 360 4.76 -6.67 -13.19
CA PHE A 360 4.80 -5.28 -13.66
C PHE A 360 5.56 -5.17 -14.99
N LEU A 361 6.76 -5.75 -15.09
CA LEU A 361 7.59 -5.68 -16.29
C LEU A 361 7.00 -6.44 -17.47
N ARG A 362 6.19 -7.47 -17.22
CA ARG A 362 5.43 -8.20 -18.22
C ARG A 362 4.26 -7.38 -18.78
N GLU A 363 3.54 -6.67 -17.91
CA GLU A 363 2.34 -5.94 -18.32
C GLU A 363 2.62 -4.55 -18.91
N MET A 364 3.71 -3.90 -18.53
CA MET A 364 4.00 -2.58 -19.08
C MET A 364 4.45 -2.66 -20.54
N PRO A 365 3.99 -1.75 -21.42
CA PRO A 365 4.30 -1.77 -22.86
C PRO A 365 5.78 -1.54 -23.16
N GLU A 366 6.55 -1.10 -22.17
CA GLU A 366 8.01 -0.96 -22.21
C GLU A 366 8.68 -2.30 -21.79
N SER A 367 8.01 -3.43 -22.04
CA SER A 367 8.34 -4.71 -21.42
C SER A 367 9.76 -5.12 -21.76
N MET A 368 10.55 -5.37 -20.72
CA MET A 368 11.87 -5.96 -20.83
C MET A 368 11.80 -7.48 -21.03
N VAL A 369 10.60 -8.04 -20.91
CA VAL A 369 10.30 -9.46 -21.08
C VAL A 369 9.52 -9.59 -22.40
N SER A 370 10.15 -10.19 -23.41
CA SER A 370 9.46 -10.69 -24.59
C SER A 370 8.78 -12.00 -24.21
N VAL A 371 7.46 -12.07 -24.34
CA VAL A 371 6.69 -13.31 -24.17
C VAL A 371 6.54 -13.99 -25.51
#